data_AF-A0A5N6C6Q5-F1
#
_entry.id   AF-A0A5N6C6Q5-F1
#
_cell.length_a   1.000
_cell.length_b   1.000
_cell.length_c   1.000
_cell.angle_alpha   90.00
_cell.angle_beta   90.00
_cell.angle_gamma   90.00
#
_symmetry.space_group_name_H-M   'P 1'
#
loop_
_entity.id
_entity.type
_entity.pdbx_description
1 polymer ?
#
loop_
_entity_poly.entity_id
_entity_poly.type
_entity_poly.pdbx_seq_one_letter_code
_entity_poly.pdbx_strand_id
1 'polypeptide(L)'
;MHVLNTCLRAALAGGALASAVLIASPAAHADNPTTGKGPAAAKSMSEIASTLPKVSATDVLTLARSQVGISENANGGGTKFQQWYMSTPRARETLARDGGTLKGYLNAAWCDMFVSWVGQQLGIGPVMGSDAYTVEHARWFADHGRWGRTPKPGAVVFFNWNGSKDIDDVEHVGFVVKDNGDGTIRTIEGNTGDGGAVEARTRPTWQVAGYGYPMYPGDASASASS
;
A
#
# COMPACT_ATOMS: atom_id res chain seq x y z
N MET A 1 -6.86 -38.08 43.66
CA MET A 1 -6.62 -39.31 42.89
C MET A 1 -5.83 -38.91 41.65
N HIS A 2 -4.54 -39.26 41.64
CA HIS A 2 -3.62 -39.12 40.51
C HIS A 2 -3.94 -40.15 39.43
N VAL A 3 -3.69 -39.86 38.15
CA VAL A 3 -2.70 -40.58 37.31
C VAL A 3 -2.23 -39.66 36.15
N LEU A 4 -0.93 -39.35 36.14
CA LEU A 4 -0.16 -38.82 34.99
C LEU A 4 0.11 -39.96 34.00
N ASN A 5 0.20 -39.67 32.70
CA ASN A 5 0.87 -40.57 31.76
C ASN A 5 2.08 -39.89 31.12
N THR A 6 3.26 -40.34 31.54
CA THR A 6 4.57 -40.04 30.97
C THR A 6 5.14 -41.36 30.46
N CYS A 7 5.68 -41.40 29.24
CA CYS A 7 6.60 -42.46 28.84
C CYS A 7 7.78 -41.85 28.09
N LEU A 8 8.96 -42.32 28.47
CA LEU A 8 10.28 -41.72 28.27
C LEU A 8 11.20 -42.78 27.61
N ARG A 9 12.02 -42.32 26.64
CA ARG A 9 13.36 -42.79 26.21
C ARG A 9 13.55 -44.17 25.57
N ALA A 10 14.29 -44.15 24.45
CA ALA A 10 15.51 -44.94 24.29
C ALA A 10 16.54 -44.17 23.45
N ALA A 11 17.76 -44.06 23.98
CA ALA A 11 18.95 -43.55 23.30
C ALA A 11 19.94 -44.71 23.15
N LEU A 12 20.66 -44.78 22.03
CA LEU A 12 21.86 -45.61 21.87
C LEU A 12 22.90 -44.80 21.11
N ALA A 13 24.08 -44.70 21.71
CA ALA A 13 25.27 -44.04 21.20
C ALA A 13 26.41 -45.07 21.05
N GLY A 14 27.29 -44.83 20.07
CA GLY A 14 28.73 -45.12 20.19
C GLY A 14 29.33 -46.15 19.24
N GLY A 15 30.25 -45.71 18.38
CA GLY A 15 31.18 -46.55 17.62
C GLY A 15 32.02 -45.81 16.55
N ALA A 16 33.13 -45.22 16.98
CA ALA A 16 34.27 -44.61 16.26
C ALA A 16 34.95 -45.52 15.19
N LEU A 17 35.90 -45.17 14.29
CA LEU A 17 36.71 -44.00 13.87
C LEU A 17 37.44 -44.45 12.57
N ALA A 18 37.71 -43.57 11.60
CA ALA A 18 38.87 -43.70 10.70
C ALA A 18 39.23 -42.35 10.07
N SER A 19 40.45 -41.89 10.34
CA SER A 19 41.05 -40.63 9.90
C SER A 19 41.59 -40.70 8.46
N ALA A 20 41.50 -39.60 7.72
CA ALA A 20 42.45 -39.27 6.66
C ALA A 20 42.68 -37.75 6.65
N VAL A 21 43.95 -37.37 6.81
CA VAL A 21 44.49 -36.00 6.70
C VAL A 21 44.91 -35.77 5.25
N LEU A 22 45.06 -34.48 4.87
CA LEU A 22 45.88 -33.85 3.81
C LEU A 22 45.00 -32.97 2.89
N ILE A 23 45.27 -31.72 2.48
CA ILE A 23 46.29 -30.66 2.63
C ILE A 23 45.56 -29.35 2.23
N ALA A 24 45.99 -28.18 2.73
CA ALA A 24 45.45 -26.88 2.32
C ALA A 24 46.19 -26.21 1.13
N SER A 25 45.41 -25.47 0.32
CA SER A 25 45.73 -24.27 -0.51
C SER A 25 46.41 -24.44 -1.89
N PRO A 26 46.34 -23.47 -2.85
CA PRO A 26 45.60 -22.18 -2.91
C PRO A 26 44.81 -21.94 -4.24
N ALA A 27 44.22 -20.73 -4.33
CA ALA A 27 43.46 -20.08 -5.39
C ALA A 27 43.78 -20.39 -6.88
N ALA A 28 42.74 -20.36 -7.71
CA ALA A 28 42.82 -19.87 -9.08
C ALA A 28 41.60 -18.97 -9.39
N HIS A 29 41.90 -17.72 -9.72
CA HIS A 29 41.00 -16.79 -10.41
C HIS A 29 40.57 -17.45 -11.73
N ALA A 30 39.27 -17.46 -11.99
CA ALA A 30 38.75 -17.57 -13.35
C ALA A 30 38.01 -16.28 -13.65
N ASP A 31 38.74 -15.34 -14.25
CA ASP A 31 38.16 -14.22 -14.99
C ASP A 31 37.32 -14.80 -16.13
N ASN A 32 36.01 -14.56 -16.08
CA ASN A 32 35.13 -14.76 -17.23
C ASN A 32 34.53 -13.39 -17.58
N PRO A 33 34.87 -12.80 -18.74
CA PRO A 33 34.28 -11.53 -19.16
C PRO A 33 32.89 -11.81 -19.71
N THR A 34 31.89 -11.90 -18.83
CA THR A 34 30.49 -11.87 -19.26
C THR A 34 30.09 -10.43 -19.55
N THR A 35 30.23 -10.04 -20.81
CA THR A 35 29.36 -9.04 -21.42
C THR A 35 27.93 -9.57 -21.36
N GLY A 36 27.20 -9.20 -20.31
CA GLY A 36 25.82 -9.58 -20.09
C GLY A 36 25.11 -8.43 -19.41
N LYS A 37 24.28 -7.72 -20.18
CA LYS A 37 23.38 -6.66 -19.74
C LYS A 37 22.67 -7.13 -18.46
N GLY A 38 23.01 -6.56 -17.31
CA GLY A 38 22.26 -6.77 -16.07
C GLY A 38 20.78 -6.45 -16.30
N PRO A 39 19.85 -6.96 -15.46
CA PRO A 39 18.46 -6.59 -15.57
C PRO A 39 18.37 -5.07 -15.61
N ALA A 40 17.66 -4.52 -16.62
CA ALA A 40 17.48 -3.09 -16.74
C ALA A 40 16.99 -2.55 -15.38
N ALA A 41 17.71 -1.58 -14.82
CA ALA A 41 17.31 -0.97 -13.56
C ALA A 41 15.83 -0.52 -13.69
N ALA A 42 15.00 -0.90 -12.71
CA ALA A 42 13.62 -0.44 -12.69
C ALA A 42 13.60 1.09 -12.76
N LYS A 43 12.75 1.66 -13.61
CA LYS A 43 12.63 3.12 -13.73
C LYS A 43 12.31 3.73 -12.37
N SER A 44 13.00 4.81 -12.03
CA SER A 44 12.70 5.60 -10.84
C SER A 44 11.29 6.19 -10.92
N MET A 45 10.69 6.47 -9.76
CA MET A 45 9.39 7.14 -9.68
C MET A 45 9.37 8.50 -10.41
N SER A 46 10.50 9.21 -10.45
CA SER A 46 10.66 10.47 -11.18
C SER A 46 10.58 10.26 -12.70
N GLU A 47 11.26 9.24 -13.22
CA GLU A 47 11.19 8.88 -14.63
C GLU A 47 9.78 8.43 -15.01
N ILE A 48 9.10 7.66 -14.16
CA ILE A 48 7.70 7.28 -14.38
C ILE A 48 6.83 8.54 -14.42
N ALA A 49 6.90 9.39 -13.39
CA ALA A 49 6.11 10.62 -13.29
C ALA A 49 6.30 11.54 -14.52
N SER A 50 7.52 11.62 -15.07
CA SER A 50 7.81 12.45 -16.24
C SER A 50 7.02 12.07 -17.50
N THR A 51 6.51 10.84 -17.57
CA THR A 51 5.74 10.31 -18.71
C THR A 51 4.22 10.41 -18.53
N LEU A 52 3.75 10.82 -17.35
CA LEU A 52 2.34 10.83 -16.98
C LEU A 52 1.70 12.22 -17.22
N PRO A 53 0.35 12.31 -17.26
CA PRO A 53 -0.35 13.58 -17.31
C PRO A 53 0.09 14.52 -16.17
N LYS A 54 0.17 15.82 -16.46
CA LYS A 54 0.58 16.87 -15.52
C LYS A 54 -0.52 17.15 -14.48
N VAL A 55 -0.65 16.24 -13.53
CA VAL A 55 -1.61 16.27 -12.43
C VAL A 55 -0.92 16.76 -11.16
N SER A 56 -1.57 17.66 -10.45
CA SER A 56 -1.16 18.21 -9.16
C SER A 56 -1.93 17.58 -8.00
N ALA A 57 -1.49 17.83 -6.76
CA ALA A 57 -2.27 17.52 -5.56
C ALA A 57 -3.67 18.14 -5.58
N THR A 58 -3.81 19.36 -6.12
CA THR A 58 -5.09 20.08 -6.21
C THR A 58 -6.07 19.38 -7.14
N ASP A 59 -5.61 18.80 -8.24
CA ASP A 59 -6.46 18.06 -9.17
C ASP A 59 -7.03 16.79 -8.53
N VAL A 60 -6.19 16.06 -7.77
CA VAL A 60 -6.63 14.90 -6.97
C VAL A 60 -7.73 15.31 -6.00
N LEU A 61 -7.51 16.38 -5.22
CA LEU A 61 -8.49 16.84 -4.24
C LEU A 61 -9.78 17.37 -4.89
N THR A 62 -9.68 17.96 -6.08
CA THR A 62 -10.83 18.42 -6.85
C THR A 62 -11.68 17.24 -7.33
N LEU A 63 -11.03 16.21 -7.88
CA LEU A 63 -11.75 15.00 -8.32
C LEU A 63 -12.33 14.24 -7.13
N ALA A 64 -11.58 14.05 -6.05
CA ALA A 64 -12.06 13.38 -4.85
C ALA A 64 -13.28 14.11 -4.25
N ARG A 65 -13.22 15.44 -4.16
CA ARG A 65 -14.32 16.25 -3.62
C ARG A 65 -15.58 16.21 -4.47
N SER A 66 -15.46 16.10 -5.80
CA SER A 66 -16.64 15.98 -6.67
C SER A 66 -17.37 14.65 -6.51
N GLN A 67 -16.82 13.70 -5.77
CA GLN A 67 -17.47 12.42 -5.44
C GLN A 67 -18.25 12.45 -4.12
N VAL A 68 -18.18 13.54 -3.34
CA VAL A 68 -18.86 13.65 -2.04
C VAL A 68 -20.36 13.41 -2.21
N GLY A 69 -20.92 12.57 -1.33
CA GLY A 69 -22.33 12.17 -1.35
C GLY A 69 -22.62 10.88 -2.10
N ILE A 70 -21.65 10.29 -2.82
CA ILE A 70 -21.80 8.92 -3.32
C ILE A 70 -21.77 7.96 -2.12
N SER A 71 -22.86 7.24 -1.91
CA SER A 71 -23.02 6.28 -0.82
C SER A 71 -23.18 4.86 -1.33
N GLU A 72 -22.91 3.91 -0.45
CA GLU A 72 -23.25 2.51 -0.67
C GLU A 72 -24.77 2.26 -0.59
N ASN A 73 -25.17 1.09 -1.09
CA ASN A 73 -26.51 0.54 -0.96
C ASN A 73 -26.67 -0.14 0.42
N ALA A 74 -27.89 -0.62 0.70
CA ALA A 74 -28.21 -1.29 1.97
C ALA A 74 -27.40 -2.57 2.28
N ASN A 75 -26.61 -3.09 1.32
CA ASN A 75 -25.76 -4.26 1.51
C ASN A 75 -24.28 -3.89 1.76
N GLY A 76 -23.97 -2.62 2.02
CA GLY A 76 -22.59 -2.17 2.26
C GLY A 76 -21.76 -2.01 0.97
N GLY A 77 -22.41 -1.91 -0.20
CA GLY A 77 -21.66 -1.67 -1.43
C GLY A 77 -22.48 -1.23 -2.64
N GLY A 78 -22.18 -1.79 -3.80
CA GLY A 78 -22.76 -1.39 -5.08
C GLY A 78 -22.35 -0.01 -5.58
N THR A 79 -21.35 0.62 -4.97
CA THR A 79 -20.81 1.90 -5.45
C THR A 79 -20.13 1.73 -6.79
N LYS A 80 -20.01 2.82 -7.55
CA LYS A 80 -19.24 2.81 -8.80
C LYS A 80 -17.75 2.47 -8.59
N PHE A 81 -17.20 2.68 -7.39
CA PHE A 81 -15.81 2.38 -7.07
C PHE A 81 -15.58 0.87 -6.96
N GLN A 82 -16.47 0.14 -6.30
CA GLN A 82 -16.43 -1.32 -6.26
C GLN A 82 -16.64 -1.93 -7.65
N GLN A 83 -17.64 -1.44 -8.38
CA GLN A 83 -17.90 -1.90 -9.75
C GLN A 83 -16.70 -1.66 -10.67
N TRP A 84 -16.08 -0.48 -10.58
CA TRP A 84 -14.85 -0.18 -11.30
C TRP A 84 -13.73 -1.12 -10.88
N TYR A 85 -13.47 -1.29 -9.58
CA TYR A 85 -12.35 -2.08 -9.09
C TYR A 85 -12.41 -3.50 -9.65
N MET A 86 -13.59 -4.13 -9.60
CA MET A 86 -13.85 -5.47 -10.16
C MET A 86 -13.55 -5.59 -11.67
N SER A 87 -13.60 -4.48 -12.42
CA SER A 87 -13.29 -4.47 -13.85
C SER A 87 -11.78 -4.39 -14.14
N THR A 88 -10.96 -4.08 -13.15
CA THR A 88 -9.52 -3.84 -13.34
C THR A 88 -8.70 -5.13 -13.32
N PRO A 89 -7.53 -5.15 -14.00
CA PRO A 89 -6.52 -6.19 -13.77
C PRO A 89 -6.08 -6.28 -12.31
N ARG A 90 -5.98 -5.14 -11.62
CA ARG A 90 -5.59 -5.04 -10.20
C ARG A 90 -6.49 -5.86 -9.29
N ALA A 91 -7.80 -5.93 -9.54
CA ALA A 91 -8.68 -6.83 -8.79
C ALA A 91 -8.29 -8.30 -8.94
N ARG A 92 -7.87 -8.75 -10.14
CA ARG A 92 -7.42 -10.13 -10.33
C ARG A 92 -6.09 -10.40 -9.63
N GLU A 93 -5.17 -9.45 -9.65
CA GLU A 93 -3.88 -9.53 -8.95
C GLU A 93 -4.09 -9.62 -7.42
N THR A 94 -5.02 -8.83 -6.89
CA THR A 94 -5.41 -8.83 -5.48
C THR A 94 -6.03 -10.17 -5.07
N LEU A 95 -6.93 -10.73 -5.89
CA LEU A 95 -7.49 -12.06 -5.66
C LEU A 95 -6.43 -13.17 -5.70
N ALA A 96 -5.44 -13.05 -6.60
CA ALA A 96 -4.35 -14.02 -6.67
C ALA A 96 -3.44 -13.98 -5.43
N ARG A 97 -3.25 -12.78 -4.85
CA ARG A 97 -2.46 -12.58 -3.62
C ARG A 97 -3.23 -13.02 -2.37
N ASP A 98 -4.49 -12.61 -2.26
CA ASP A 98 -5.25 -12.63 -0.98
C ASP A 98 -6.34 -13.71 -0.94
N GLY A 99 -6.68 -14.32 -2.09
CA GLY A 99 -7.82 -15.21 -2.24
C GLY A 99 -9.16 -14.47 -2.34
N GLY A 100 -10.26 -15.20 -2.14
CA GLY A 100 -11.63 -14.67 -2.22
C GLY A 100 -12.27 -14.81 -3.60
N THR A 101 -13.23 -13.94 -3.92
CA THR A 101 -13.94 -13.95 -5.21
C THR A 101 -14.14 -12.55 -5.75
N LEU A 102 -14.17 -12.41 -7.08
CA LEU A 102 -14.37 -11.09 -7.73
C LEU A 102 -15.68 -10.43 -7.30
N LYS A 103 -16.76 -11.21 -7.16
CA LYS A 103 -18.06 -10.71 -6.68
C LYS A 103 -17.99 -10.23 -5.23
N GLY A 104 -17.06 -10.75 -4.42
CA GLY A 104 -16.85 -10.32 -3.04
C GLY A 104 -16.56 -8.83 -2.91
N TYR A 105 -15.87 -8.22 -3.89
CA TYR A 105 -15.61 -6.78 -3.87
C TYR A 105 -16.86 -5.92 -4.00
N LEU A 106 -17.97 -6.44 -4.53
CA LEU A 106 -19.19 -5.65 -4.76
C LEU A 106 -19.76 -5.04 -3.47
N ASN A 107 -19.57 -5.72 -2.33
CA ASN A 107 -20.04 -5.31 -1.01
C ASN A 107 -18.90 -5.26 0.04
N ALA A 108 -17.64 -5.23 -0.41
CA ALA A 108 -16.49 -5.10 0.48
C ALA A 108 -16.30 -3.63 0.90
N ALA A 109 -15.61 -3.40 2.01
CA ALA A 109 -15.12 -2.06 2.36
C ALA A 109 -14.35 -1.46 1.17
N TRP A 110 -14.66 -0.20 0.83
CA TRP A 110 -14.28 0.38 -0.47
C TRP A 110 -13.52 1.70 -0.36
N CYS A 111 -13.07 2.08 0.84
CA CYS A 111 -12.27 3.28 1.07
C CYS A 111 -11.05 3.35 0.14
N ASP A 112 -10.31 2.25 -0.02
CA ASP A 112 -9.12 2.22 -0.87
C ASP A 112 -9.43 2.03 -2.36
N MET A 113 -10.55 1.38 -2.68
CA MET A 113 -11.05 1.35 -4.05
C MET A 113 -11.40 2.76 -4.54
N PHE A 114 -11.93 3.63 -3.66
CA PHE A 114 -12.17 5.03 -3.97
C PHE A 114 -10.86 5.80 -4.22
N VAL A 115 -9.86 5.67 -3.34
CA VAL A 115 -8.54 6.31 -3.51
C VAL A 115 -7.89 5.84 -4.81
N SER A 116 -7.85 4.52 -5.04
CA SER A 116 -7.34 3.89 -6.26
C SER A 116 -8.07 4.38 -7.52
N TRP A 117 -9.39 4.54 -7.45
CA TRP A 117 -10.19 5.06 -8.56
C TRP A 117 -9.78 6.48 -8.93
N VAL A 118 -9.60 7.37 -7.95
CA VAL A 118 -9.19 8.77 -8.19
C VAL A 118 -7.86 8.82 -8.94
N GLY A 119 -6.88 8.02 -8.52
CA GLY A 119 -5.56 7.97 -9.19
C GLY A 119 -5.65 7.41 -10.60
N GLN A 120 -6.49 6.40 -10.81
CA GLN A 120 -6.72 5.82 -12.14
C GLN A 120 -7.39 6.82 -13.08
N GLN A 121 -8.42 7.56 -12.63
CA GLN A 121 -9.12 8.54 -13.47
C GLN A 121 -8.21 9.68 -13.91
N LEU A 122 -7.23 10.05 -13.08
CA LEU A 122 -6.26 11.09 -13.38
C LEU A 122 -5.03 10.56 -14.14
N GLY A 123 -4.95 9.25 -14.41
CA GLY A 123 -3.82 8.64 -15.10
C GLY A 123 -2.52 8.63 -14.29
N ILE A 124 -2.61 8.72 -12.95
CA ILE A 124 -1.45 8.76 -12.04
C ILE A 124 -1.31 7.51 -11.16
N GLY A 125 -2.08 6.45 -11.45
CA GLY A 125 -1.95 5.16 -10.75
C GLY A 125 -0.51 4.67 -10.57
N PRO A 126 0.39 4.74 -11.58
CA PRO A 126 1.78 4.30 -11.42
C PRO A 126 2.60 5.06 -10.38
N VAL A 127 2.19 6.29 -10.02
CA VAL A 127 2.90 7.13 -9.03
C VAL A 127 2.13 7.34 -7.73
N MET A 128 0.94 6.75 -7.63
CA MET A 128 0.06 6.83 -6.48
C MET A 128 -0.21 5.47 -5.84
N GLY A 129 -0.01 4.36 -6.56
CA GLY A 129 -0.41 3.05 -6.08
C GLY A 129 -1.91 2.80 -6.31
N SER A 130 -2.32 1.54 -6.14
CA SER A 130 -3.70 1.10 -6.27
C SER A 130 -3.88 -0.26 -5.62
N ASP A 131 -4.82 -0.39 -4.69
CA ASP A 131 -5.25 -1.65 -4.10
C ASP A 131 -6.69 -1.51 -3.53
N ALA A 132 -7.30 -2.62 -3.17
CA ALA A 132 -8.52 -2.65 -2.35
C ALA A 132 -8.18 -2.85 -0.86
N TYR A 133 -7.01 -3.40 -0.56
CA TYR A 133 -6.55 -3.63 0.79
C TYR A 133 -5.59 -2.53 1.25
N THR A 134 -6.03 -1.78 2.26
CA THR A 134 -5.36 -0.59 2.79
C THR A 134 -3.93 -0.84 3.26
N VAL A 135 -3.67 -2.00 3.89
CA VAL A 135 -2.32 -2.39 4.35
C VAL A 135 -1.38 -2.54 3.18
N GLU A 136 -1.82 -3.17 2.10
CA GLU A 136 -1.00 -3.40 0.90
C GLU A 136 -0.71 -2.11 0.15
N HIS A 137 -1.66 -1.18 0.12
CA HIS A 137 -1.41 0.13 -0.45
C HIS A 137 -0.43 0.97 0.41
N ALA A 138 -0.54 0.88 1.74
CA ALA A 138 0.44 1.49 2.64
C ALA A 138 1.85 0.89 2.46
N ARG A 139 1.96 -0.45 2.36
CA ARG A 139 3.21 -1.15 2.03
C ARG A 139 3.78 -0.71 0.69
N TRP A 140 2.94 -0.56 -0.34
CA TRP A 140 3.37 -0.05 -1.64
C TRP A 140 4.05 1.33 -1.50
N PHE A 141 3.47 2.26 -0.75
CA PHE A 141 4.13 3.55 -0.50
C PHE A 141 5.45 3.39 0.27
N ALA A 142 5.53 2.49 1.25
CA ALA A 142 6.75 2.23 2.00
C ALA A 142 7.86 1.66 1.11
N ASP A 143 7.55 0.66 0.28
CA ASP A 143 8.48 -0.01 -0.64
C ASP A 143 9.03 0.94 -1.70
N HIS A 144 8.28 1.98 -2.06
CA HIS A 144 8.72 3.01 -3.01
C HIS A 144 9.43 4.20 -2.34
N GLY A 145 9.66 4.16 -1.02
CA GLY A 145 10.30 5.26 -0.27
C GLY A 145 9.41 6.52 -0.21
N ARG A 146 8.09 6.34 -0.23
CA ARG A 146 7.07 7.39 -0.30
C ARG A 146 6.11 7.37 0.91
N TRP A 147 6.48 6.66 1.98
CA TRP A 147 5.76 6.67 3.24
C TRP A 147 6.35 7.67 4.23
N GLY A 148 5.52 8.33 5.03
CA GLY A 148 5.98 9.20 6.10
C GLY A 148 4.90 9.61 7.10
N ARG A 149 5.20 10.67 7.86
CA ARG A 149 4.48 11.04 9.09
C ARG A 149 3.91 12.45 9.09
N THR A 150 4.18 13.24 8.06
CA THR A 150 3.73 14.64 7.96
C THR A 150 2.52 14.73 7.04
N PRO A 151 1.39 15.34 7.48
CA PRO A 151 0.26 15.59 6.61
C PRO A 151 0.64 16.62 5.53
N LYS A 152 0.25 16.35 4.29
CA LYS A 152 0.42 17.26 3.14
C LYS A 152 -0.84 17.22 2.29
N PRO A 153 -1.34 18.34 1.76
CA PRO A 153 -2.44 18.32 0.78
C PRO A 153 -2.16 17.33 -0.35
N GLY A 154 -3.14 16.49 -0.67
CA GLY A 154 -3.05 15.43 -1.68
C GLY A 154 -2.44 14.11 -1.17
N ALA A 155 -1.73 14.10 -0.02
CA ALA A 155 -1.22 12.85 0.53
C ALA A 155 -2.35 11.85 0.80
N VAL A 156 -2.07 10.58 0.55
CA VAL A 156 -2.98 9.48 0.94
C VAL A 156 -2.75 9.25 2.42
N VAL A 157 -3.75 9.48 3.26
CA VAL A 157 -3.68 9.25 4.70
C VAL A 157 -4.22 7.87 5.03
N PHE A 158 -3.49 7.15 5.89
CA PHE A 158 -3.84 5.82 6.35
C PHE A 158 -4.08 5.86 7.86
N PHE A 159 -5.22 5.33 8.28
CA PHE A 159 -5.69 5.38 9.66
C PHE A 159 -5.62 4.03 10.34
N ASN A 160 -5.41 4.11 11.64
CA ASN A 160 -5.71 3.06 12.60
C ASN A 160 -6.44 3.71 13.77
N TRP A 161 -7.60 3.18 14.13
CA TRP A 161 -8.52 3.77 15.11
C TRP A 161 -8.05 3.59 16.55
N ASN A 162 -7.22 2.58 16.82
CA ASN A 162 -6.58 2.38 18.11
C ASN A 162 -5.32 3.25 18.32
N GLY A 163 -4.86 3.92 17.27
CA GLY A 163 -3.68 4.78 17.29
C GLY A 163 -2.36 4.09 17.00
N SER A 164 -2.35 2.81 16.59
CA SER A 164 -1.13 2.14 16.11
C SER A 164 -0.48 2.90 14.96
N LYS A 165 0.84 2.75 14.85
CA LYS A 165 1.69 3.34 13.80
C LYS A 165 2.25 2.29 12.84
N ASP A 166 1.89 1.03 13.06
CA ASP A 166 2.32 -0.09 12.25
C ASP A 166 1.44 -0.17 10.99
N ILE A 167 2.09 -0.40 9.85
CA ILE A 167 1.41 -0.51 8.55
C ILE A 167 0.41 -1.68 8.55
N ASP A 168 0.74 -2.75 9.27
CA ASP A 168 -0.06 -3.96 9.33
C ASP A 168 -1.39 -3.78 10.08
N ASP A 169 -1.50 -2.70 10.86
CA ASP A 169 -2.70 -2.36 11.62
C ASP A 169 -3.58 -1.32 10.89
N VAL A 170 -3.27 -0.94 9.64
CA VAL A 170 -4.05 0.07 8.91
C VAL A 170 -5.46 -0.43 8.58
N GLU A 171 -6.47 0.35 8.95
CA GLU A 171 -7.89 0.00 8.81
C GLU A 171 -8.65 0.84 7.76
N HIS A 172 -8.17 2.06 7.47
CA HIS A 172 -8.90 2.99 6.60
C HIS A 172 -7.96 3.95 5.89
N VAL A 173 -8.45 4.56 4.81
CA VAL A 173 -7.65 5.45 3.95
C VAL A 173 -8.49 6.59 3.37
N GLY A 174 -7.86 7.72 3.09
CA GLY A 174 -8.45 8.84 2.36
C GLY A 174 -7.40 9.81 1.84
N PHE A 175 -7.84 10.99 1.38
CA PHE A 175 -6.95 12.07 0.95
C PHE A 175 -6.90 13.19 1.98
N VAL A 176 -5.69 13.66 2.32
CA VAL A 176 -5.50 14.87 3.12
C VAL A 176 -5.84 16.10 2.28
N VAL A 177 -6.81 16.88 2.73
CA VAL A 177 -7.10 18.21 2.16
C VAL A 177 -6.15 19.24 2.74
N LYS A 178 -5.99 19.26 4.07
CA LYS A 178 -5.06 20.15 4.78
C LYS A 178 -4.79 19.67 6.21
N ASP A 179 -3.67 20.12 6.77
CA ASP A 179 -3.45 20.18 8.21
C ASP A 179 -4.18 21.41 8.79
N ASN A 180 -4.88 21.22 9.91
CA ASN A 180 -5.58 22.31 10.59
C ASN A 180 -4.69 23.02 11.63
N GLY A 181 -3.53 22.46 12.00
CA GLY A 181 -2.59 23.05 12.95
C GLY A 181 -3.00 22.90 14.43
N ASP A 182 -4.08 22.17 14.71
CA ASP A 182 -4.65 21.96 16.06
C ASP A 182 -4.61 20.47 16.49
N GLY A 183 -3.76 19.68 15.83
CA GLY A 183 -3.72 18.22 16.01
C GLY A 183 -4.80 17.47 15.22
N THR A 184 -5.49 18.15 14.29
CA THR A 184 -6.44 17.53 13.37
C THR A 184 -6.10 17.80 11.90
N ILE A 185 -6.60 16.95 11.02
CA ILE A 185 -6.52 17.10 9.56
C ILE A 185 -7.92 17.12 8.96
N ARG A 186 -8.09 17.86 7.86
CA ARG A 186 -9.27 17.77 7.00
C ARG A 186 -8.98 16.75 5.90
N THR A 187 -9.92 15.86 5.63
CA THR A 187 -9.79 14.79 4.64
C THR A 187 -11.00 14.67 3.73
N ILE A 188 -10.83 13.98 2.60
CA ILE A 188 -11.92 13.38 1.79
C ILE A 188 -11.71 11.88 1.80
N GLU A 189 -12.69 11.14 2.28
CA GLU A 189 -12.63 9.68 2.50
C GLU A 189 -13.82 9.04 1.80
N GLY A 190 -13.65 7.84 1.23
CA GLY A 190 -14.73 6.97 0.80
C GLY A 190 -15.07 5.95 1.87
N ASN A 191 -16.26 5.37 1.85
CA ASN A 191 -16.72 4.37 2.82
C ASN A 191 -16.55 4.85 4.28
N THR A 192 -16.97 6.09 4.54
CA THR A 192 -16.98 6.68 5.88
C THR A 192 -18.37 7.20 6.23
N GLY A 193 -18.61 7.44 7.52
CA GLY A 193 -19.90 7.90 8.03
C GLY A 193 -20.91 6.76 8.15
N ASP A 194 -22.06 7.06 8.75
CA ASP A 194 -23.07 6.05 9.12
C ASP A 194 -23.73 5.38 7.89
N GLY A 195 -23.71 6.07 6.75
CA GLY A 195 -24.26 5.56 5.49
C GLY A 195 -23.22 5.03 4.51
N GLY A 196 -21.95 4.90 4.92
CA GLY A 196 -20.85 4.49 4.06
C GLY A 196 -20.81 5.32 2.78
N ALA A 197 -20.31 6.54 2.87
CA ALA A 197 -20.29 7.50 1.76
C ALA A 197 -18.92 8.09 1.52
N VAL A 198 -18.78 8.82 0.41
CA VAL A 198 -17.70 9.77 0.25
C VAL A 198 -18.03 11.04 1.03
N GLU A 199 -17.22 11.37 2.03
CA GLU A 199 -17.43 12.52 2.90
C GLU A 199 -16.15 13.32 3.13
N ALA A 200 -16.33 14.60 3.47
CA ALA A 200 -15.27 15.40 4.06
C ALA A 200 -15.25 15.22 5.58
N ARG A 201 -14.13 14.79 6.16
CA ARG A 201 -14.01 14.51 7.62
C ARG A 201 -12.96 15.39 8.27
N THR A 202 -13.14 15.69 9.56
CA THR A 202 -12.03 16.16 10.40
C THR A 202 -11.60 14.97 11.24
N ARG A 203 -10.32 14.60 11.15
CA ARG A 203 -9.75 13.45 11.88
C ARG A 203 -8.62 13.93 12.79
N PRO A 204 -8.53 13.41 14.03
CA PRO A 204 -7.39 13.69 14.88
C PRO A 204 -6.16 12.94 14.36
N THR A 205 -4.99 13.58 14.39
CA THR A 205 -3.75 12.99 13.86
C THR A 205 -3.25 11.80 14.67
N TRP A 206 -3.70 11.63 15.92
CA TRP A 206 -3.33 10.47 16.74
C TRP A 206 -3.89 9.16 16.16
N GLN A 207 -4.97 9.20 15.36
CA GLN A 207 -5.52 8.05 14.63
C GLN A 207 -4.76 7.73 13.34
N VAL A 208 -3.74 8.51 12.98
CA VAL A 208 -3.02 8.32 11.71
C VAL A 208 -1.84 7.35 11.90
N ALA A 209 -1.88 6.25 11.14
CA ALA A 209 -0.80 5.28 11.03
C ALA A 209 0.34 5.80 10.13
N GLY A 210 -0.01 6.56 9.07
CA GLY A 210 0.96 7.32 8.28
C GLY A 210 0.37 7.91 7.01
N TYR A 211 1.25 8.39 6.14
CA TYR A 211 0.89 9.06 4.90
C TYR A 211 1.70 8.50 3.73
N GLY A 212 1.02 8.15 2.64
CA GLY A 212 1.60 7.94 1.33
C GLY A 212 1.72 9.26 0.57
N TYR A 213 2.86 9.47 -0.11
CA TYR A 213 3.14 10.67 -0.88
C TYR A 213 3.16 10.35 -2.38
N PRO A 214 2.06 10.55 -3.12
CA PRO A 214 2.08 10.38 -4.58
C PRO A 214 3.10 11.30 -5.23
N MET A 215 3.74 10.87 -6.32
CA MET A 215 4.67 11.74 -7.07
C MET A 215 3.93 12.50 -8.17
N TYR A 216 3.39 13.66 -7.82
CA TYR A 216 2.60 14.48 -8.74
C TYR A 216 3.43 15.03 -9.91
N PRO A 217 3.15 14.62 -11.16
CA PRO A 217 3.90 15.09 -12.32
C PRO A 217 3.79 16.59 -12.58
N GLY A 218 2.68 17.22 -12.17
CA GLY A 218 2.47 18.67 -12.26
C GLY A 218 3.35 19.47 -11.30
N ASP A 219 3.55 18.95 -10.08
CA ASP A 219 4.30 19.63 -9.03
C ASP A 219 5.83 19.45 -9.21
N ALA A 220 6.26 18.29 -9.73
CA ALA A 220 7.67 17.99 -9.99
C ALA A 220 8.31 18.90 -11.06
N SER A 221 7.52 19.40 -12.02
CA SER A 221 8.01 20.36 -13.03
C SER A 221 8.23 21.77 -12.48
N ALA A 222 7.50 22.16 -11.42
CA ALA A 222 7.66 23.48 -10.81
C ALA A 222 8.96 23.58 -9.99
N SER A 223 9.33 22.50 -9.29
CA SER A 223 10.56 22.43 -8.50
C SER A 223 11.85 22.30 -9.32
N ALA A 224 11.77 21.90 -10.60
CA ALA A 224 12.93 21.83 -11.49
C ALA A 224 13.24 23.17 -12.21
N SER A 225 12.38 24.17 -12.02
CA SER A 225 12.47 25.49 -12.66
C SER A 225 12.70 26.62 -11.64
N SER A 226 12.99 26.29 -10.38
CA SER A 226 13.23 27.23 -9.28
C SER A 226 14.63 27.09 -8.69
#